data_AF-A0A349L2A5-F1
#
_entry.id   AF-A0A349L2A5-F1
#
_cell.length_a   1.000
_cell.length_b   1.000
_cell.length_c   1.000
_cell.angle_alpha   90.00
_cell.angle_beta   90.00
_cell.angle_gamma   90.00
#
_symmetry.space_group_name_H-M   'P 1'
#
loop_
_entity.id
_entity.type
_entity.pdbx_description
1 polymer ?
#
loop_
_entity_poly.entity_id
_entity_poly.type
_entity_poly.pdbx_seq_one_letter_code
_entity_poly.pdbx_strand_id
1 'polypeptide(L)'
;YDPLSGILFSGDMGASMMSGDMAREPVRDFDAHLEFMRPFHRRYMVSNKVCRYWVAMVRKVDPEWIVPQHGAPFKGKAMIARFLDWIESLDCGVDLMTAEMYQRPRGAHIAP
;
A
#
# COMPACT_ATOMS: atom_id res chain seq x y z
N TYR A 1 -15.81 2.68 -6.66
CA TYR A 1 -15.78 2.14 -8.02
C TYR A 1 -16.89 2.80 -8.80
N ASP A 2 -16.55 3.36 -9.96
CA ASP A 2 -17.53 3.87 -10.90
C ASP A 2 -17.64 2.88 -12.08
N PRO A 3 -18.81 2.22 -12.25
CA PRO A 3 -18.98 1.20 -13.28
C PRO A 3 -19.00 1.75 -14.71
N LEU A 4 -19.25 3.04 -14.91
CA LEU A 4 -19.24 3.63 -16.25
C LEU A 4 -17.81 3.85 -16.75
N SER A 5 -16.93 4.35 -15.88
CA SER A 5 -15.52 4.61 -16.21
C SER A 5 -14.59 3.43 -15.95
N GLY A 6 -15.01 2.44 -15.15
CA GLY A 6 -14.16 1.32 -14.73
C GLY A 6 -13.10 1.71 -13.70
N ILE A 7 -13.26 2.87 -13.04
CA ILE A 7 -12.28 3.43 -12.11
C ILE A 7 -12.64 3.09 -10.65
N LEU A 8 -11.69 2.51 -9.92
CA LEU A 8 -11.75 2.42 -8.46
C LEU A 8 -10.92 3.54 -7.83
N PHE A 9 -11.58 4.57 -7.32
CA PHE A 9 -10.96 5.47 -6.34
C PHE A 9 -10.74 4.71 -5.02
N SER A 10 -9.49 4.56 -4.61
CA SER A 10 -9.07 3.66 -3.51
C SER A 10 -8.69 4.38 -2.21
N GLY A 11 -8.79 5.71 -2.17
CA GLY A 11 -8.34 6.49 -1.01
C GLY A 11 -6.84 6.30 -0.77
N ASP A 12 -6.45 6.01 0.47
CA ASP A 12 -5.04 5.78 0.83
C ASP A 12 -4.47 4.44 0.34
N MET A 13 -5.31 3.50 -0.08
CA MET A 13 -4.82 2.22 -0.60
C MET A 13 -4.20 2.44 -1.98
N GLY A 14 -2.92 2.12 -2.13
CA GLY A 14 -2.13 2.43 -3.31
C GLY A 14 -1.43 3.79 -3.24
N ALA A 15 -1.47 4.48 -2.09
CA ALA A 15 -0.81 5.77 -1.94
C ALA A 15 0.71 5.67 -2.11
N SER A 16 1.28 6.53 -2.95
CA SER A 16 2.73 6.63 -3.15
C SER A 16 3.24 8.02 -2.78
N MET A 17 4.25 8.08 -1.91
CA MET A 17 4.84 9.33 -1.43
C MET A 17 5.81 9.90 -2.46
N MET A 18 5.28 10.66 -3.42
CA MET A 18 6.03 11.24 -4.53
C MET A 18 5.52 12.65 -4.88
N SER A 19 6.27 13.38 -5.71
CA SER A 19 5.84 14.70 -6.17
C SER A 19 4.59 14.62 -7.06
N GLY A 20 3.80 15.69 -7.05
CA GLY A 20 2.61 15.79 -7.91
C GLY A 20 2.94 15.69 -9.40
N ASP A 21 4.13 16.13 -9.83
CA ASP A 21 4.57 16.03 -11.22
C ASP A 21 4.86 14.58 -11.64
N MET A 22 5.47 13.77 -10.75
CA MET A 22 5.64 12.33 -11.01
C MET A 22 4.30 11.59 -11.01
N ALA A 23 3.36 12.02 -10.16
CA ALA A 23 2.04 11.40 -10.03
C ALA A 23 1.10 11.63 -11.23
N ARG A 24 1.47 12.48 -12.21
CA ARG A 24 0.63 12.78 -13.39
C ARG A 24 0.47 11.59 -14.33
N GLU A 25 1.43 10.67 -14.33
CA GLU A 25 1.45 9.52 -15.22
C GLU A 25 1.14 8.23 -14.46
N PRO A 26 0.46 7.25 -15.08
CA PRO A 26 0.27 5.95 -14.47
C PRO A 26 1.59 5.24 -14.19
N VAL A 27 1.59 4.40 -13.16
CA VAL A 27 2.74 3.53 -12.84
C VAL A 27 3.08 2.66 -14.05
N ARG A 28 4.35 2.72 -14.49
CA ARG A 28 4.87 1.93 -15.63
C ARG A 28 5.80 0.80 -15.19
N ASP A 29 6.55 1.02 -14.12
CA ASP A 29 7.42 0.04 -13.47
C ASP A 29 7.01 -0.07 -12.01
N PHE A 30 6.43 -1.22 -11.65
CA PHE A 30 5.95 -1.45 -10.29
C PHE A 30 7.10 -1.62 -9.30
N ASP A 31 8.21 -2.24 -9.71
CA ASP A 31 9.32 -2.56 -8.81
C ASP A 31 10.04 -1.28 -8.39
N ALA A 32 10.30 -0.39 -9.35
CA ALA A 32 10.80 0.95 -9.05
C ALA A 32 9.80 1.75 -8.20
N HIS A 33 8.50 1.62 -8.45
CA HIS A 33 7.48 2.37 -7.72
C HIS A 33 7.32 1.97 -6.24
N LEU A 34 7.76 0.77 -5.85
CA LEU A 34 7.65 0.26 -4.48
C LEU A 34 8.38 1.14 -3.44
N GLU A 35 9.44 1.84 -3.83
CA GLU A 35 10.18 2.72 -2.91
C GLU A 35 9.28 3.82 -2.32
N PHE A 36 8.33 4.31 -3.11
CA PHE A 36 7.40 5.38 -2.73
C PHE A 36 6.19 4.87 -1.94
N MET A 37 5.84 3.58 -2.06
CA MET A 37 4.64 3.01 -1.44
C MET A 37 4.92 2.27 -0.14
N ARG A 38 6.03 1.52 -0.09
CA ARG A 38 6.27 0.51 0.96
C ARG A 38 6.31 1.11 2.38
N PRO A 39 6.98 2.23 2.65
CA PRO A 39 7.02 2.79 4.01
C PRO A 39 5.63 3.19 4.51
N PHE A 40 4.84 3.83 3.63
CA PHE A 40 3.46 4.25 3.95
C PHE A 40 2.59 3.03 4.27
N HIS A 41 2.53 2.04 3.37
CA HIS A 41 1.64 0.89 3.56
C HIS A 41 2.05 0.01 4.74
N ARG A 42 3.35 -0.21 4.98
CA ARG A 42 3.82 -0.95 6.15
C ARG A 42 3.42 -0.29 7.47
N ARG A 43 3.34 1.04 7.51
CA ARG A 43 3.04 1.79 8.73
C ARG A 43 1.56 2.08 8.94
N TYR A 44 0.82 2.38 7.88
CA TYR A 44 -0.56 2.90 7.94
C TYR A 44 -1.62 1.85 7.67
N MET A 45 -1.32 0.79 6.90
CA MET A 45 -2.25 -0.33 6.80
C MET A 45 -2.28 -1.09 8.11
N VAL A 46 -3.47 -1.49 8.54
CA VAL A 46 -3.67 -2.03 9.90
C VAL A 46 -3.11 -3.44 10.06
N SER A 47 -3.37 -4.34 9.10
CA SER A 47 -2.89 -5.72 9.09
C SER A 47 -3.11 -6.35 7.71
N ASN A 48 -2.30 -7.35 7.39
CA ASN A 48 -2.37 -8.16 6.18
C ASN A 48 -3.72 -8.87 6.06
N LYS A 49 -4.34 -9.27 7.19
CA LYS A 49 -5.67 -9.88 7.20
C LYS A 49 -6.71 -8.99 6.49
N VAL A 50 -6.73 -7.69 6.81
CA VAL A 50 -7.67 -6.74 6.20
C VAL A 50 -7.27 -6.44 4.76
N CYS A 51 -5.97 -6.32 4.47
CA CYS A 51 -5.46 -6.16 3.10
C CYS A 51 -5.92 -7.31 2.18
N ARG A 52 -5.84 -8.56 2.63
CA ARG A 52 -6.29 -9.74 1.87
C ARG A 52 -7.78 -9.71 1.58
N TYR A 53 -8.62 -9.30 2.54
CA TYR A 53 -10.06 -9.15 2.31
C TYR A 53 -10.37 -8.04 1.31
N TRP A 54 -9.65 -6.92 1.39
CA TRP A 54 -9.78 -5.83 0.42
C TRP A 54 -9.38 -6.29 -0.98
N VAL A 55 -8.22 -6.95 -1.14
CA VAL A 55 -7.76 -7.49 -2.42
C VAL A 55 -8.76 -8.49 -3.01
N ALA A 56 -9.27 -9.42 -2.19
CA ALA A 56 -10.26 -10.40 -2.64
C ALA A 56 -11.57 -9.74 -3.12
N MET A 57 -11.96 -8.62 -2.52
CA MET A 57 -13.10 -7.82 -2.99
C MET A 57 -12.77 -7.09 -4.30
N VAL A 58 -11.61 -6.43 -4.40
CA VAL A 58 -11.22 -5.68 -5.60
C VAL A 58 -11.05 -6.59 -6.82
N ARG A 59 -10.54 -7.82 -6.65
CA ARG A 59 -10.48 -8.81 -7.74
C ARG A 59 -11.86 -9.17 -8.31
N LYS A 60 -12.94 -9.06 -7.52
CA LYS A 60 -14.32 -9.27 -8.00
C LYS A 60 -14.92 -8.02 -8.64
N VAL A 61 -14.49 -6.84 -8.21
CA VAL A 61 -14.85 -5.57 -8.86
C VAL A 61 -14.22 -5.47 -10.24
N ASP A 62 -13.04 -6.05 -10.41
CA ASP A 62 -12.29 -6.13 -11.67
C ASP A 62 -12.11 -4.75 -12.36
N PRO A 63 -11.52 -3.75 -11.68
CA PRO A 63 -11.39 -2.41 -12.25
C PRO A 63 -10.40 -2.35 -13.44
N GLU A 64 -10.56 -1.35 -14.29
CA GLU A 64 -9.59 -1.00 -15.34
C GLU A 64 -8.51 -0.04 -14.81
N TRP A 65 -8.86 0.71 -13.75
CA TRP A 65 -7.98 1.66 -13.08
C TRP A 65 -8.15 1.61 -11.57
N ILE A 66 -7.06 1.75 -10.85
CA ILE A 66 -7.06 2.08 -9.42
C ILE A 66 -6.41 3.46 -9.26
N VAL A 67 -7.13 4.40 -8.65
CA VAL A 67 -6.69 5.79 -8.47
C VAL A 67 -6.64 6.09 -6.96
N PRO A 68 -5.44 6.19 -6.37
CA PRO A 68 -5.29 6.58 -4.97
C PRO A 68 -5.53 8.07 -4.76
N GLN A 69 -5.77 8.49 -3.51
CA GLN A 69 -5.85 9.91 -3.12
C GLN A 69 -4.48 10.62 -3.22
N HIS A 70 -3.40 9.86 -3.08
CA HIS A 70 -2.02 10.36 -3.12
C HIS A 70 -1.19 9.54 -4.10
N GLY A 71 -0.46 10.19 -5.01
CA GLY A 71 0.48 9.51 -5.89
C GLY A 71 -0.10 9.07 -7.24
N ALA A 72 0.63 8.20 -7.93
CA ALA A 72 0.34 7.80 -9.31
C ALA A 72 -0.79 6.76 -9.39
N PRO A 73 -1.64 6.77 -10.44
CA PRO A 73 -2.65 5.76 -10.66
C PRO A 73 -2.08 4.45 -11.22
N PHE A 74 -2.77 3.33 -10.99
CA PHE A 74 -2.50 2.04 -11.60
C PHE A 74 -3.48 1.81 -12.75
N LYS A 75 -2.96 1.50 -13.95
CA LYS A 75 -3.77 1.32 -15.16
C LYS A 75 -3.59 -0.08 -15.75
N GLY A 76 -4.71 -0.72 -16.08
CA GLY A 76 -4.74 -1.98 -16.80
C GLY A 76 -4.47 -3.20 -15.91
N LYS A 77 -4.98 -4.35 -16.37
CA LYS A 77 -5.05 -5.59 -15.58
C LYS A 77 -3.70 -6.06 -15.05
N ALA A 78 -2.64 -5.99 -15.86
CA ALA A 78 -1.32 -6.44 -15.46
C ALA A 78 -0.75 -5.61 -14.30
N MET A 79 -0.80 -4.27 -14.39
CA MET A 79 -0.28 -3.40 -13.33
C MET A 79 -1.14 -3.48 -12.06
N ILE A 80 -2.46 -3.56 -12.21
CA ILE A 80 -3.39 -3.74 -11.08
C ILE A 80 -3.14 -5.08 -10.40
N ALA A 81 -2.94 -6.17 -11.15
CA ALA A 81 -2.61 -7.47 -10.57
C ALA A 81 -1.33 -7.41 -9.74
N ARG A 82 -0.25 -6.82 -10.27
CA ARG A 82 1.02 -6.64 -9.53
C ARG A 82 0.82 -5.88 -8.21
N PHE A 83 0.02 -4.83 -8.23
CA PHE A 83 -0.31 -4.06 -7.03
C PHE A 83 -1.11 -4.89 -6.01
N LEU A 84 -2.15 -5.60 -6.47
CA LEU A 84 -2.98 -6.42 -5.60
C LEU A 84 -2.20 -7.59 -4.99
N ASP A 85 -1.35 -8.26 -5.78
CA ASP A 85 -0.47 -9.36 -5.35
C ASP A 85 0.51 -8.87 -4.27
N TRP A 86 1.06 -7.67 -4.44
CA TRP A 86 1.92 -7.06 -3.43
C TRP A 86 1.15 -6.75 -2.14
N ILE A 87 -0.02 -6.10 -2.22
CA ILE A 87 -0.83 -5.75 -1.04
C ILE A 87 -1.25 -7.00 -0.26
N GLU A 88 -1.67 -8.08 -0.93
CA GLU A 88 -2.11 -9.30 -0.23
C GLU A 88 -0.95 -10.05 0.46
N SER A 89 0.29 -9.78 0.06
CA SER A 89 1.51 -10.38 0.65
C SER A 89 2.22 -9.48 1.67
N LEU A 90 1.76 -8.25 1.88
CA LEU A 90 2.45 -7.26 2.69
C LEU A 90 2.14 -7.43 4.19
N ASP A 91 3.17 -7.75 4.99
CA ASP A 91 3.13 -7.54 6.44
C ASP A 91 3.11 -6.04 6.77
N CYS A 92 2.10 -5.61 7.53
CA CYS A 92 1.86 -4.20 7.82
C CYS A 92 1.20 -3.98 9.19
N GLY A 93 1.32 -2.76 9.70
CA GLY A 93 0.66 -2.32 10.92
C GLY A 93 0.96 -3.23 12.09
N VAL A 94 -0.08 -3.84 12.66
CA VAL A 94 0.04 -4.68 13.85
C VAL A 94 0.79 -5.99 13.58
N ASP A 95 0.90 -6.45 12.34
CA ASP A 95 1.65 -7.67 12.01
C ASP A 95 3.14 -7.52 12.28
N LEU A 96 3.64 -6.28 12.22
CA LEU A 96 5.05 -5.95 12.44
C LEU A 96 5.38 -5.77 13.93
N MET A 97 4.37 -5.79 14.81
CA MET A 97 4.55 -5.55 16.23
C MET A 97 5.02 -6.83 16.90
N THR A 98 6.09 -6.73 17.68
CA THR A 98 6.63 -7.85 18.45
C THR A 98 6.71 -7.48 19.93
N ALA A 99 6.79 -8.49 20.81
CA ALA A 99 6.96 -8.26 22.24
C ALA A 99 8.24 -7.46 22.58
N GLU A 100 9.25 -7.48 21.71
CA GLU A 100 10.51 -6.73 21.88
C GLU A 100 10.31 -5.21 21.81
N MET A 101 9.26 -4.75 21.13
CA MET A 101 8.89 -3.34 21.05
C MET A 101 8.19 -2.84 22.32
N TYR A 102 7.72 -3.75 23.18
CA TYR A 102 6.98 -3.46 24.41
C TYR A 102 7.76 -3.92 25.64
N GLN A 103 9.00 -3.44 25.74
CA GLN A 103 9.89 -3.74 26.86
C GLN A 103 9.99 -2.54 27.80
N ARG A 104 10.25 -2.80 29.10
CA ARG A 104 10.58 -1.72 30.04
C ARG A 104 11.83 -0.96 29.55
N PRO A 105 11.96 0.35 29.80
CA PRO A 105 13.18 1.08 29.49
C PRO A 105 14.39 0.36 30.07
N ARG A 106 15.38 0.06 29.22
CA ARG A 106 16.70 -0.37 29.71
C ARG A 106 17.37 0.89 30.25
N GLY A 107 17.60 0.96 31.56
CA GLY A 107 18.32 2.07 32.16
C GLY A 107 19.62 2.30 31.41
N ALA A 108 19.90 3.55 31.05
CA ALA A 108 21.18 3.89 30.46
C ALA A 108 22.27 3.45 31.44
N HIS A 109 23.17 2.58 31.01
CA HIS A 109 24.45 2.43 31.69
C HIS A 109 25.17 3.77 31.56
N ILE A 110 25.03 4.62 32.57
CA ILE A 110 25.98 5.69 32.81
C ILE A 110 27.24 4.95 33.27
N ALA A 111 28.18 4.74 32.34
CA ALA A 111 29.51 4.29 32.70
C ALA A 111 30.12 5.33 33.68
N PRO A 112 30.83 4.89 34.73
CA PRO A 112 31.47 5.78 35.68
C PRO A 112 32.52 6.68 35.01
#